data_AF-A0A7G8WFN2-F1
#
_entry.id   AF-A0A7G8WFN2-F1
#
_cell.length_a   1.000
_cell.length_b   1.000
_cell.length_c   1.000
_cell.angle_alpha   90.00
_cell.angle_beta   90.00
_cell.angle_gamma   90.00
#
_symmetry.space_group_name_H-M   'P 1'
#
loop_
_entity.id
_entity.type
_entity.pdbx_description
1 polymer ?
#
loop_
_entity_poly.entity_id
_entity_poly.type
_entity_poly.pdbx_seq_one_letter_code
_entity_poly.pdbx_strand_id
1 'polypeptide(L)'
;MKFKVLFLLTIIGLVSLSVHAQRGVRIGYIDTEYILENVPEYQEASSQLDKKVLQWKSEIEIKLNAIEQKKKELDNESVLLTKELYDERFEDISFEEAEVLDYQQKRFGPEGDLMIQKRQLIEPIQDQIFAAVQEIAETKSYDFVFDKSADVVMLYSAERYDMSEQVLRTITRTSKRTQAKNKKERKALEEEKVVPEVDEGKDARQQALEDRKVQREAQLAAKRAEREKAVEDRRKAQEELREAKKKEAEERRQNALDAKNMSAEVSEEAKEEIKAVDSVTIKKDTIAVEKSIIKTDSAKVEGLIKKDSTTIKKPKTAAELAAEVRAQKLKERQARAKELEERKQRIIDQRLKARKDREEQVRKNDSIANAKKD
;
A
#
# COMPACT_ATOMS: atom_id res chain seq x y z
N MET A 1 26.75 19.38 -71.21
CA MET A 1 26.79 19.39 -69.73
C MET A 1 25.43 19.63 -69.07
N LYS A 2 24.68 20.70 -69.38
CA LYS A 2 23.41 21.11 -68.72
C LYS A 2 22.48 19.95 -68.29
N PHE A 3 22.14 19.01 -69.19
CA PHE A 3 21.29 17.85 -68.87
C PHE A 3 21.82 16.92 -67.76
N LYS A 4 23.15 16.74 -67.62
CA LYS A 4 23.73 15.94 -66.52
C LYS A 4 23.55 16.62 -65.16
N VAL A 5 23.59 17.95 -65.12
CA VAL A 5 23.35 18.74 -63.91
C VAL A 5 21.86 18.69 -63.52
N LEU A 6 20.96 18.80 -64.51
CA LEU A 6 19.52 18.68 -64.28
C LEU A 6 19.15 17.29 -63.71
N PHE A 7 19.71 16.22 -64.28
CA PHE A 7 19.49 14.85 -63.83
C PHE A 7 20.00 14.60 -62.40
N LEU A 8 21.19 15.12 -62.07
CA LEU A 8 21.74 15.08 -60.72
C LEU A 8 20.84 15.81 -59.71
N LEU A 9 20.34 17.00 -60.07
CA LEU A 9 19.46 17.81 -59.24
C LEU A 9 18.10 17.12 -59.01
N THR A 10 17.53 16.46 -60.03
CA THR A 10 16.33 15.64 -59.85
C THR A 10 16.56 14.44 -58.92
N ILE A 11 17.71 13.77 -59.00
CA ILE A 11 18.04 12.65 -58.10
C ILE A 11 18.18 13.13 -56.64
N ILE A 12 18.86 14.25 -56.41
CA ILE A 12 18.98 14.86 -55.08
C ILE A 12 17.59 15.23 -54.52
N GLY A 13 16.71 15.78 -55.36
CA GLY A 13 15.31 16.05 -55.01
C GLY A 13 14.52 14.81 -54.60
N LEU A 14 14.63 13.71 -55.37
CA LEU A 14 13.96 12.44 -55.03
C LEU A 14 14.49 11.82 -53.72
N VAL A 15 15.81 11.83 -53.50
CA VAL A 15 16.41 11.32 -52.24
C VAL A 15 15.94 12.12 -51.03
N SER A 16 15.72 13.44 -51.19
CA SER A 16 15.27 14.33 -50.11
C SER A 16 13.83 14.02 -49.66
N LEU A 17 12.98 13.49 -50.55
CA LEU A 17 11.62 13.08 -50.24
C LEU A 17 11.58 11.79 -49.39
N SER A 18 12.53 10.88 -49.57
CA SER A 18 12.54 9.58 -48.86
C SER A 18 12.77 9.70 -47.34
N VAL A 19 13.44 10.76 -46.88
CA VAL A 19 13.82 10.95 -45.47
C VAL A 19 12.62 11.16 -44.55
N HIS A 20 11.54 11.77 -45.06
CA HIS A 20 10.37 12.17 -44.24
C HIS A 20 9.38 11.03 -43.96
N ALA A 21 9.57 9.85 -44.59
CA ALA A 21 8.65 8.71 -44.47
C ALA A 21 8.93 7.80 -43.25
N GLN A 22 10.12 7.88 -42.66
CA GLN A 22 10.55 6.97 -41.58
C GLN A 22 10.06 7.43 -40.19
N ARG A 23 8.74 7.53 -39.98
CA ARG A 23 8.18 7.60 -38.63
C ARG A 23 8.33 6.21 -37.98
N GLY A 24 9.35 6.05 -37.15
CA GLY A 24 9.51 4.84 -36.33
C GLY A 24 8.33 4.63 -35.39
N VAL A 25 7.95 3.37 -35.18
CA VAL A 25 6.81 2.98 -34.33
C VAL A 25 7.02 3.51 -32.91
N ARG A 26 6.07 4.32 -32.42
CA ARG A 26 6.06 4.86 -31.07
C ARG A 26 5.37 3.89 -30.14
N ILE A 27 6.19 3.18 -29.36
CA ILE A 27 5.75 2.26 -28.33
C ILE A 27 5.85 2.96 -26.97
N GLY A 28 4.76 2.94 -26.21
CA GLY A 28 4.73 3.28 -24.78
C GLY A 28 4.53 2.03 -23.94
N TYR A 29 4.71 2.17 -22.62
CA TYR A 29 4.28 1.14 -21.67
C TYR A 29 3.69 1.75 -20.39
N ILE A 30 2.91 0.94 -19.70
CA ILE A 30 2.32 1.22 -18.38
C ILE A 30 2.60 0.06 -17.44
N ASP A 31 2.47 0.28 -16.14
CA ASP A 31 2.41 -0.74 -15.11
C ASP A 31 1.07 -0.60 -14.37
N THR A 32 0.08 -1.40 -14.77
CA THR A 32 -1.28 -1.32 -14.24
C THR A 32 -1.32 -1.59 -12.73
N GLU A 33 -0.54 -2.56 -12.23
CA GLU A 33 -0.49 -2.87 -10.80
C GLU A 33 0.08 -1.69 -9.99
N TYR A 34 1.18 -1.08 -10.45
CA TYR A 34 1.71 0.15 -9.83
C TYR A 34 0.69 1.29 -9.82
N ILE A 35 -0.06 1.49 -10.91
CA ILE A 35 -1.11 2.52 -10.96
C ILE A 35 -2.21 2.19 -9.95
N LEU A 36 -2.72 0.94 -9.92
CA LEU A 36 -3.74 0.49 -8.98
C LEU A 36 -3.30 0.68 -7.52
N GLU A 37 -2.11 0.20 -7.16
CA GLU A 37 -1.54 0.36 -5.81
C GLU A 37 -1.46 1.83 -5.35
N ASN A 38 -1.30 2.78 -6.27
CA ASN A 38 -1.18 4.21 -5.99
C ASN A 38 -2.50 5.01 -6.13
N VAL A 39 -3.62 4.39 -6.53
CA VAL A 39 -4.94 5.04 -6.51
C VAL A 39 -5.52 5.00 -5.09
N PRO A 40 -5.79 6.14 -4.42
CA PRO A 40 -6.27 6.15 -3.03
C PRO A 40 -7.60 5.41 -2.83
N GLU A 41 -8.48 5.47 -3.83
CA GLU A 41 -9.77 4.79 -3.85
C GLU A 41 -9.62 3.25 -3.83
N TYR A 42 -8.59 2.72 -4.50
CA TYR A 42 -8.22 1.31 -4.42
C TYR A 42 -7.64 0.96 -3.03
N GLN A 43 -6.72 1.77 -2.51
CA GLN A 43 -6.11 1.56 -1.19
C GLN A 43 -7.18 1.50 -0.07
N GLU A 44 -8.11 2.45 -0.04
CA GLU A 44 -9.18 2.51 0.97
C GLU A 44 -10.12 1.30 0.89
N ALA A 45 -10.57 0.93 -0.32
CA ALA A 45 -11.49 -0.17 -0.52
C ALA A 45 -10.81 -1.55 -0.34
N SER A 46 -9.55 -1.69 -0.74
CA SER A 46 -8.74 -2.88 -0.48
C SER A 46 -8.54 -3.09 1.03
N SER A 47 -8.22 -2.01 1.78
CA SER A 47 -8.17 -2.05 3.25
C SER A 47 -9.50 -2.44 3.91
N GLN A 48 -10.64 -2.10 3.30
CA GLN A 48 -11.96 -2.56 3.76
C GLN A 48 -12.22 -4.03 3.43
N LEU A 49 -11.76 -4.50 2.26
CA LEU A 49 -11.88 -5.89 1.84
C LEU A 49 -11.00 -6.83 2.69
N ASP A 50 -9.77 -6.43 3.01
CA ASP A 50 -8.87 -7.20 3.88
C ASP A 50 -9.44 -7.33 5.30
N LYS A 51 -10.11 -6.30 5.82
CA LYS A 51 -10.84 -6.38 7.11
C LYS A 51 -11.95 -7.43 7.08
N LYS A 52 -12.73 -7.51 5.98
CA LYS A 52 -13.74 -8.57 5.78
C LYS A 52 -13.08 -9.95 5.66
N VAL A 53 -11.95 -10.06 4.96
CA VAL A 53 -11.19 -11.32 4.83
C VAL A 53 -10.69 -11.81 6.18
N LEU A 54 -10.19 -10.93 7.04
CA LEU A 54 -9.78 -11.28 8.40
C LEU A 54 -10.97 -11.71 9.26
N GLN A 55 -12.12 -11.04 9.14
CA GLN A 55 -13.37 -11.45 9.80
C GLN A 55 -13.81 -12.86 9.36
N TRP A 56 -13.93 -13.14 8.06
CA TRP A 56 -14.34 -14.46 7.57
C TRP A 56 -13.34 -15.57 7.92
N LYS A 57 -12.03 -15.27 7.97
CA LYS A 57 -11.03 -16.22 8.46
C LYS A 57 -11.25 -16.56 9.93
N SER A 58 -11.47 -15.55 10.78
CA SER A 58 -11.75 -15.74 12.21
C SER A 58 -13.07 -16.49 12.45
N GLU A 59 -14.13 -16.19 11.68
CA GLU A 59 -15.40 -16.93 11.71
C GLU A 59 -15.23 -18.42 11.38
N ILE A 60 -14.43 -18.74 10.35
CA ILE A 60 -14.12 -20.13 9.97
C ILE A 60 -13.29 -20.81 11.05
N GLU A 61 -12.25 -20.15 11.58
CA GLU A 61 -11.40 -20.67 12.65
C GLU A 61 -12.20 -20.98 13.93
N ILE A 62 -13.09 -20.08 14.35
CA ILE A 62 -13.99 -20.30 15.50
C ILE A 62 -14.91 -21.50 15.26
N LYS A 63 -15.48 -21.64 14.06
CA LYS A 63 -16.35 -22.77 13.69
C LYS A 63 -15.59 -24.10 13.65
N LEU A 64 -14.38 -24.13 13.08
CA LEU A 64 -13.52 -25.32 13.05
C LEU A 64 -13.11 -25.76 14.47
N ASN A 65 -12.72 -24.82 15.33
CA ASN A 65 -12.38 -25.12 16.73
C ASN A 65 -13.60 -25.69 17.50
N ALA A 66 -14.80 -25.16 17.28
CA ALA A 66 -16.03 -25.67 17.89
C ALA A 66 -16.38 -27.10 17.41
N ILE A 67 -16.16 -27.39 16.12
CA ILE A 67 -16.31 -28.75 15.56
C ILE A 67 -15.26 -29.70 16.15
N GLU A 68 -14.00 -29.28 16.30
CA GLU A 68 -12.95 -30.10 16.90
C GLU A 68 -13.24 -30.42 18.39
N GLN A 69 -13.83 -29.47 19.12
CA GLN A 69 -14.33 -29.68 20.48
C GLN A 69 -15.47 -30.71 20.50
N LYS A 70 -16.51 -30.54 19.67
CA LYS A 70 -17.63 -31.50 19.56
C LYS A 70 -17.17 -32.91 19.18
N LYS A 71 -16.15 -33.04 18.33
CA LYS A 71 -15.54 -34.34 18.00
C LYS A 71 -14.87 -34.99 19.21
N LYS A 72 -14.05 -34.25 19.95
CA LYS A 72 -13.42 -34.74 21.19
C LYS A 72 -14.46 -35.09 22.26
N GLU A 73 -15.55 -34.33 22.36
CA GLU A 73 -16.68 -34.63 23.23
C GLU A 73 -17.39 -35.93 22.81
N LEU A 74 -17.69 -36.12 21.53
CA LEU A 74 -18.27 -37.35 21.00
C LEU A 74 -17.35 -38.57 21.19
N ASP A 75 -16.05 -38.42 20.95
CA ASP A 75 -15.04 -39.48 21.18
C ASP A 75 -14.99 -39.90 22.66
N ASN A 76 -15.01 -38.93 23.58
CA ASN A 76 -15.01 -39.19 25.03
C ASN A 76 -16.34 -39.79 25.52
N GLU A 77 -17.48 -39.31 25.02
CA GLU A 77 -18.82 -39.82 25.40
C GLU A 77 -19.19 -41.14 24.69
N SER A 78 -18.46 -41.54 23.63
CA SER A 78 -18.77 -42.71 22.79
C SER A 78 -19.00 -44.01 23.54
N VAL A 79 -18.30 -44.22 24.67
CA VAL A 79 -18.40 -45.40 25.54
C VAL A 79 -19.69 -45.42 26.38
N LEU A 80 -20.33 -44.26 26.56
CA LEU A 80 -21.54 -44.06 27.37
C LEU A 80 -22.82 -43.91 26.51
N LEU A 81 -22.66 -43.62 25.21
CA LEU A 81 -23.77 -43.39 24.29
C LEU A 81 -24.33 -44.70 23.71
N THR A 82 -25.62 -44.72 23.38
CA THR A 82 -26.18 -45.75 22.50
C THR A 82 -25.73 -45.49 21.06
N LYS A 83 -25.66 -46.56 20.24
CA LYS A 83 -25.26 -46.43 18.83
C LYS A 83 -26.11 -45.41 18.06
N GLU A 84 -27.42 -45.36 18.34
CA GLU A 84 -28.35 -44.43 17.69
C GLU A 84 -28.05 -42.96 18.02
N LEU A 85 -27.73 -42.64 19.29
CA LEU A 85 -27.34 -41.29 19.71
C LEU A 85 -25.94 -40.90 19.20
N TYR A 86 -25.03 -41.86 19.07
CA TYR A 86 -23.73 -41.66 18.44
C TYR A 86 -23.88 -41.35 16.95
N ASP A 87 -24.66 -42.16 16.22
CA ASP A 87 -24.91 -41.96 14.78
C ASP A 87 -25.62 -40.61 14.52
N GLU A 88 -26.57 -40.19 15.37
CA GLU A 88 -27.26 -38.90 15.29
C GLU A 88 -26.29 -37.72 15.47
N ARG A 89 -25.50 -37.70 16.56
CA ARG A 89 -24.49 -36.65 16.78
C ARG A 89 -23.40 -36.64 15.71
N PHE A 90 -23.09 -37.79 15.11
CA PHE A 90 -22.15 -37.87 14.01
C PHE A 90 -22.73 -37.29 12.70
N GLU A 91 -24.01 -37.53 12.38
CA GLU A 91 -24.66 -36.85 11.24
C GLU A 91 -24.67 -35.32 11.46
N ASP A 92 -25.00 -34.84 12.66
CA ASP A 92 -24.96 -33.40 13.02
C ASP A 92 -23.55 -32.78 12.86
N ILE A 93 -22.51 -33.38 13.44
CA ILE A 93 -21.13 -32.89 13.30
C ILE A 93 -20.68 -32.89 11.83
N SER A 94 -21.02 -33.94 11.07
CA SER A 94 -20.69 -34.01 9.64
C SER A 94 -21.43 -32.96 8.80
N PHE A 95 -22.63 -32.55 9.24
CA PHE A 95 -23.40 -31.49 8.62
C PHE A 95 -22.78 -30.11 8.91
N GLU A 96 -22.35 -29.85 10.14
CA GLU A 96 -21.62 -28.62 10.49
C GLU A 96 -20.29 -28.49 9.72
N GLU A 97 -19.55 -29.59 9.54
CA GLU A 97 -18.35 -29.60 8.69
C GLU A 97 -18.67 -29.29 7.22
N ALA A 98 -19.76 -29.82 6.69
CA ALA A 98 -20.21 -29.52 5.34
C ALA A 98 -20.62 -28.05 5.18
N GLU A 99 -21.28 -27.45 6.18
CA GLU A 99 -21.60 -26.01 6.19
C GLU A 99 -20.34 -25.13 6.27
N VAL A 100 -19.33 -25.50 7.05
CA VAL A 100 -18.06 -24.73 7.13
C VAL A 100 -17.30 -24.79 5.80
N LEU A 101 -17.25 -25.97 5.16
CA LEU A 101 -16.60 -26.13 3.86
C LEU A 101 -17.36 -25.37 2.74
N ASP A 102 -18.69 -25.39 2.76
CA ASP A 102 -19.51 -24.60 1.84
C ASP A 102 -19.36 -23.09 2.09
N TYR A 103 -19.29 -22.65 3.35
CA TYR A 103 -19.00 -21.25 3.70
C TYR A 103 -17.62 -20.82 3.21
N GLN A 104 -16.58 -21.63 3.45
CA GLN A 104 -15.23 -21.38 2.95
C GLN A 104 -15.21 -21.31 1.41
N GLN A 105 -15.90 -22.23 0.72
CA GLN A 105 -16.00 -22.27 -0.73
C GLN A 105 -16.78 -21.07 -1.31
N LYS A 106 -17.78 -20.55 -0.60
CA LYS A 106 -18.54 -19.34 -0.95
C LYS A 106 -17.75 -18.05 -0.73
N ARG A 107 -16.95 -17.95 0.33
CA ARG A 107 -16.11 -16.75 0.58
C ARG A 107 -14.83 -16.73 -0.26
N PHE A 108 -14.11 -17.85 -0.30
CA PHE A 108 -12.73 -17.96 -0.80
C PHE A 108 -12.56 -18.81 -2.07
N GLY A 109 -13.65 -19.29 -2.66
CA GLY A 109 -13.62 -20.02 -3.93
C GLY A 109 -13.24 -19.16 -5.15
N PRO A 110 -13.02 -19.78 -6.33
CA PRO A 110 -12.71 -19.06 -7.57
C PRO A 110 -13.80 -18.05 -7.98
N GLU A 111 -15.09 -18.40 -7.84
CA GLU A 111 -16.23 -17.48 -7.95
C GLU A 111 -16.80 -17.13 -6.57
N GLY A 112 -15.94 -17.05 -5.56
CA GLY A 112 -16.32 -16.68 -4.19
C GLY A 112 -16.45 -15.17 -4.00
N ASP A 113 -17.14 -14.77 -2.93
CA ASP A 113 -17.40 -13.37 -2.57
C ASP A 113 -16.14 -12.48 -2.57
N LEU A 114 -14.98 -13.03 -2.20
CA LEU A 114 -13.70 -12.34 -2.24
C LEU A 114 -13.27 -12.02 -3.67
N MET A 115 -13.33 -12.99 -4.59
CA MET A 115 -12.91 -12.78 -5.98
C MET A 115 -13.88 -11.84 -6.71
N ILE A 116 -15.18 -11.97 -6.43
CA ILE A 116 -16.21 -11.07 -6.96
C ILE A 116 -15.98 -9.64 -6.46
N GLN A 117 -15.74 -9.42 -5.17
CA GLN A 117 -15.44 -8.08 -4.63
C GLN A 117 -14.10 -7.52 -5.11
N LYS A 118 -13.06 -8.35 -5.30
CA LYS A 118 -11.81 -7.88 -5.93
C LYS A 118 -12.04 -7.42 -7.37
N ARG A 119 -12.74 -8.22 -8.19
CA ARG A 119 -13.09 -7.87 -9.58
C ARG A 119 -13.90 -6.57 -9.63
N GLN A 120 -14.98 -6.46 -8.86
CA GLN A 120 -15.84 -5.27 -8.78
C GLN A 120 -15.11 -3.99 -8.32
N LEU A 121 -14.00 -4.10 -7.58
CA LEU A 121 -13.18 -2.96 -7.18
C LEU A 121 -12.15 -2.58 -8.26
N ILE A 122 -11.55 -3.57 -8.92
CA ILE A 122 -10.48 -3.36 -9.90
C ILE A 122 -11.05 -2.89 -11.26
N GLU A 123 -12.14 -3.51 -11.71
CA GLU A 123 -12.83 -3.26 -12.99
C GLU A 123 -13.11 -1.76 -13.27
N PRO A 124 -13.78 -0.97 -12.39
CA PRO A 124 -14.04 0.44 -12.63
C PRO A 124 -12.78 1.34 -12.57
N ILE A 125 -11.65 0.83 -12.07
CA ILE A 125 -10.37 1.55 -12.08
C ILE A 125 -9.56 1.18 -13.33
N GLN A 126 -9.64 -0.08 -13.79
CA GLN A 126 -9.11 -0.49 -15.09
C GLN A 126 -9.78 0.25 -16.25
N ASP A 127 -11.09 0.49 -16.20
CA ASP A 127 -11.78 1.35 -17.17
C ASP A 127 -11.23 2.79 -17.20
N GLN A 128 -10.92 3.36 -16.03
CA GLN A 128 -10.30 4.69 -15.91
C GLN A 128 -8.86 4.72 -16.41
N ILE A 129 -8.09 3.65 -16.16
CA ILE A 129 -6.75 3.44 -16.72
C ILE A 129 -6.82 3.38 -18.24
N PHE A 130 -7.71 2.56 -18.80
CA PHE A 130 -7.88 2.41 -20.24
C PHE A 130 -8.25 3.74 -20.93
N ALA A 131 -9.22 4.48 -20.38
CA ALA A 131 -9.61 5.79 -20.91
C ALA A 131 -8.47 6.83 -20.85
N ALA A 132 -7.73 6.90 -19.74
CA ALA A 132 -6.59 7.80 -19.59
C ALA A 132 -5.41 7.40 -20.51
N VAL A 133 -5.17 6.09 -20.69
CA VAL A 133 -4.20 5.56 -21.64
C VAL A 133 -4.56 5.95 -23.07
N GLN A 134 -5.83 5.82 -23.47
CA GLN A 134 -6.29 6.25 -24.80
C GLN A 134 -6.08 7.75 -25.02
N GLU A 135 -6.48 8.61 -24.08
CA GLU A 135 -6.32 10.07 -24.20
C GLU A 135 -4.85 10.49 -24.38
N ILE A 136 -3.92 9.90 -23.62
CA ILE A 136 -2.49 10.20 -23.73
C ILE A 136 -1.89 9.53 -24.98
N ALA A 137 -2.34 8.33 -25.35
CA ALA A 137 -1.93 7.64 -26.57
C ALA A 137 -2.30 8.44 -27.82
N GLU A 138 -3.52 8.98 -27.92
CA GLU A 138 -3.93 9.87 -29.00
C GLU A 138 -3.10 11.17 -29.00
N THR A 139 -3.01 11.86 -27.85
CA THR A 139 -2.36 13.18 -27.74
C THR A 139 -0.86 13.15 -28.04
N LYS A 140 -0.15 12.08 -27.67
CA LYS A 140 1.27 11.86 -28.03
C LYS A 140 1.44 11.04 -29.32
N SER A 141 0.32 10.53 -29.83
CA SER A 141 0.19 9.63 -30.97
C SER A 141 1.11 8.41 -30.87
N TYR A 142 1.01 7.67 -29.77
CA TYR A 142 1.61 6.34 -29.65
C TYR A 142 0.86 5.36 -30.55
N ASP A 143 1.61 4.47 -31.20
CA ASP A 143 1.06 3.46 -32.11
C ASP A 143 0.74 2.15 -31.36
N PHE A 144 1.45 1.88 -30.25
CA PHE A 144 1.19 0.77 -29.32
C PHE A 144 1.46 1.19 -27.87
N VAL A 145 0.69 0.65 -26.93
CA VAL A 145 0.98 0.72 -25.48
C VAL A 145 0.91 -0.71 -24.93
N PHE A 146 1.93 -1.11 -24.17
CA PHE A 146 1.98 -2.43 -23.50
C PHE A 146 1.84 -2.30 -21.99
N ASP A 147 1.15 -3.24 -21.37
CA ASP A 147 1.11 -3.37 -19.91
C ASP A 147 2.24 -4.29 -19.43
N LYS A 148 3.06 -3.79 -18.50
CA LYS A 148 4.15 -4.50 -17.82
C LYS A 148 3.64 -5.47 -16.75
N SER A 149 2.41 -5.29 -16.27
CA SER A 149 1.75 -6.18 -15.31
C SER A 149 1.11 -7.43 -15.98
N ALA A 150 1.03 -7.46 -17.32
CA ALA A 150 0.52 -8.59 -18.10
C ALA A 150 1.62 -9.62 -18.42
N ASP A 151 1.26 -10.75 -19.06
CA ASP A 151 2.16 -11.86 -19.44
C ASP A 151 3.33 -11.49 -20.40
N VAL A 152 3.46 -10.23 -20.80
CA VAL A 152 4.51 -9.73 -21.71
C VAL A 152 5.78 -9.43 -20.91
N VAL A 153 6.66 -10.44 -20.78
CA VAL A 153 7.94 -10.34 -20.06
C VAL A 153 8.89 -9.31 -20.71
N MET A 154 8.86 -8.07 -20.22
CA MET A 154 9.70 -6.97 -20.66
C MET A 154 11.03 -6.95 -19.89
N LEU A 155 12.12 -7.42 -20.51
CA LEU A 155 13.44 -7.53 -19.86
C LEU A 155 14.13 -6.18 -19.59
N TYR A 156 13.89 -5.18 -20.43
CA TYR A 156 14.42 -3.82 -20.29
C TYR A 156 13.58 -2.84 -21.11
N SER A 157 13.36 -1.66 -20.55
CA SER A 157 12.80 -0.49 -21.23
C SER A 157 13.49 0.77 -20.72
N ALA A 158 13.42 1.84 -21.51
CA ALA A 158 13.87 3.16 -21.08
C ALA A 158 12.68 3.93 -20.50
N GLU A 159 12.85 4.50 -19.31
CA GLU A 159 11.85 5.29 -18.54
C GLU A 159 11.11 6.36 -19.37
N ARG A 160 11.74 6.90 -20.42
CA ARG A 160 11.13 7.84 -21.38
C ARG A 160 9.91 7.28 -22.14
N TYR A 161 9.70 5.97 -22.14
CA TYR A 161 8.53 5.30 -22.71
C TYR A 161 7.48 4.92 -21.65
N ASP A 162 7.77 5.15 -20.37
CA ASP A 162 6.83 4.96 -19.27
C ASP A 162 5.75 6.04 -19.32
N MET A 163 4.51 5.61 -19.17
CA MET A 163 3.34 6.46 -19.13
C MET A 163 2.60 6.35 -17.79
N SER A 164 3.04 5.48 -16.88
CA SER A 164 2.34 5.14 -15.64
C SER A 164 2.11 6.37 -14.74
N GLU A 165 3.15 7.17 -14.53
CA GLU A 165 3.08 8.45 -13.79
C GLU A 165 2.14 9.50 -14.42
N GLN A 166 1.94 9.44 -15.74
CA GLN A 166 1.08 10.36 -16.46
C GLN A 166 -0.38 9.90 -16.37
N VAL A 167 -0.61 8.60 -16.54
CA VAL A 167 -1.92 7.93 -16.36
C VAL A 167 -2.40 8.08 -14.91
N LEU A 168 -1.57 7.77 -13.91
CA LEU A 168 -1.85 7.94 -12.49
C LEU A 168 -2.22 9.40 -12.15
N ARG A 169 -1.54 10.38 -12.75
CA ARG A 169 -1.86 11.80 -12.59
C ARG A 169 -3.20 12.16 -13.20
N THR A 170 -3.53 11.67 -14.40
CA THR A 170 -4.83 11.89 -15.05
C THR A 170 -5.98 11.25 -14.26
N ILE A 171 -5.80 10.04 -13.74
CA ILE A 171 -6.80 9.34 -12.91
C ILE A 171 -6.99 10.06 -11.57
N THR A 172 -5.91 10.28 -10.81
CA THR A 172 -6.02 10.92 -9.48
C THR A 172 -6.57 12.34 -9.57
N ARG A 173 -6.27 13.08 -10.65
CA ARG A 173 -6.90 14.38 -10.93
C ARG A 173 -8.38 14.24 -11.32
N THR A 174 -8.75 13.23 -12.10
CA THR A 174 -10.15 12.97 -12.48
C THR A 174 -10.99 12.57 -11.27
N SER A 175 -10.49 11.69 -10.40
CA SER A 175 -11.14 11.33 -9.12
C SER A 175 -11.23 12.55 -8.19
N LYS A 176 -10.18 13.39 -8.07
CA LYS A 176 -10.28 14.69 -7.38
C LYS A 176 -11.35 15.62 -7.99
N ARG A 177 -11.54 15.61 -9.31
CA ARG A 177 -12.55 16.42 -10.03
C ARG A 177 -13.98 15.90 -9.86
N THR A 178 -14.19 14.59 -9.65
CA THR A 178 -15.50 14.02 -9.31
C THR A 178 -15.83 14.19 -7.83
N GLN A 179 -14.83 14.09 -6.95
CA GLN A 179 -14.98 14.33 -5.50
C GLN A 179 -15.12 15.83 -5.14
N ALA A 180 -14.68 16.76 -5.99
CA ALA A 180 -14.74 18.21 -5.76
C ALA A 180 -16.19 18.73 -5.66
N LYS A 181 -16.58 19.15 -4.46
CA LYS A 181 -17.96 19.51 -4.11
C LYS A 181 -18.38 20.89 -4.61
N ASN A 182 -17.44 21.81 -4.85
CA ASN A 182 -17.74 23.16 -5.35
C ASN A 182 -17.40 23.39 -6.83
N LYS A 183 -18.24 24.19 -7.49
CA LYS A 183 -18.06 24.65 -8.88
C LYS A 183 -16.76 25.45 -9.11
N LYS A 184 -16.18 26.05 -8.06
CA LYS A 184 -14.86 26.73 -8.13
C LYS A 184 -13.69 25.74 -8.13
N GLU A 185 -13.73 24.73 -7.25
CA GLU A 185 -12.72 23.66 -7.18
C GLU A 185 -12.66 22.90 -8.51
N ARG A 186 -13.82 22.52 -9.05
CA ARG A 186 -13.92 21.84 -10.34
C ARG A 186 -13.29 22.62 -11.50
N LYS A 187 -13.44 23.96 -11.53
CA LYS A 187 -12.79 24.82 -12.54
C LYS A 187 -11.27 24.90 -12.37
N ALA A 188 -10.78 25.07 -11.14
CA ALA A 188 -9.35 25.07 -10.89
C ALA A 188 -8.69 23.72 -11.29
N LEU A 189 -9.39 22.61 -11.06
CA LEU A 189 -9.01 21.25 -11.50
C LEU A 189 -9.26 20.97 -12.99
N GLU A 190 -9.79 21.93 -13.74
CA GLU A 190 -10.08 21.86 -15.19
C GLU A 190 -9.12 22.75 -15.99
N GLU A 191 -8.72 23.90 -15.44
CA GLU A 191 -7.78 24.87 -16.03
C GLU A 191 -6.30 24.42 -16.00
N GLU A 192 -5.95 23.42 -15.17
CA GLU A 192 -4.67 22.69 -15.27
C GLU A 192 -4.63 21.91 -16.61
N LYS A 193 -3.57 22.04 -17.43
CA LYS A 193 -3.55 21.32 -18.74
C LYS A 193 -3.37 19.81 -18.56
N VAL A 194 -4.09 19.02 -19.35
CA VAL A 194 -4.14 17.54 -19.23
C VAL A 194 -2.82 16.87 -19.63
N VAL A 195 -2.13 17.42 -20.63
CA VAL A 195 -0.81 16.95 -21.06
C VAL A 195 0.23 18.07 -20.87
N PRO A 196 1.47 17.74 -20.46
CA PRO A 196 2.64 18.58 -20.65
C PRO A 196 2.92 18.75 -22.15
N GLU A 197 2.12 19.61 -22.76
CA GLU A 197 2.24 20.11 -24.12
C GLU A 197 3.67 20.69 -24.28
N VAL A 198 4.53 19.99 -25.02
CA VAL A 198 5.88 20.45 -25.38
C VAL A 198 5.72 21.46 -26.52
N ASP A 199 5.16 22.60 -26.15
CA ASP A 199 5.02 23.81 -26.95
C ASP A 199 6.32 24.61 -26.79
N GLU A 200 7.07 24.75 -27.88
CA GLU A 200 8.34 25.48 -27.94
C GLU A 200 8.17 26.96 -27.55
N GLY A 201 6.94 27.50 -27.56
CA GLY A 201 6.60 28.82 -27.02
C GLY A 201 6.68 28.95 -25.49
N LYS A 202 6.84 27.85 -24.74
CA LYS A 202 6.90 27.90 -23.26
C LYS A 202 8.20 28.49 -22.72
N ASP A 203 9.31 28.34 -23.43
CA ASP A 203 10.62 28.84 -23.00
C ASP A 203 10.58 30.34 -22.70
N ALA A 204 10.01 31.17 -23.58
CA ALA A 204 9.89 32.61 -23.37
C ALA A 204 9.09 32.99 -22.12
N ARG A 205 8.08 32.19 -21.73
CA ARG A 205 7.26 32.43 -20.53
C ARG A 205 7.92 31.86 -19.26
N GLN A 206 8.71 30.80 -19.39
CA GLN A 206 9.43 30.18 -18.29
C GLN A 206 10.69 30.98 -17.94
N GLN A 207 11.46 31.41 -18.95
CA GLN A 207 12.53 32.41 -18.86
C GLN A 207 12.01 33.71 -18.21
N ALA A 208 10.90 34.29 -18.69
CA ALA A 208 10.33 35.50 -18.07
C ALA A 208 9.85 35.32 -16.61
N LEU A 209 9.61 34.09 -16.15
CA LEU A 209 9.34 33.79 -14.74
C LEU A 209 10.63 33.53 -13.94
N GLU A 210 11.66 32.97 -14.57
CA GLU A 210 12.97 32.70 -13.98
C GLU A 210 13.80 33.98 -13.86
N ASP A 211 13.87 34.82 -14.89
CA ASP A 211 14.38 36.20 -14.83
C ASP A 211 13.73 36.98 -13.69
N ARG A 212 12.39 36.84 -13.53
CA ARG A 212 11.65 37.52 -12.47
C ARG A 212 11.92 36.93 -11.07
N LYS A 213 12.27 35.65 -10.96
CA LYS A 213 12.80 35.06 -9.72
C LYS A 213 14.21 35.59 -9.44
N VAL A 214 15.13 35.51 -10.41
CA VAL A 214 16.52 35.96 -10.31
C VAL A 214 16.60 37.44 -9.96
N GLN A 215 15.80 38.31 -10.59
CA GLN A 215 15.71 39.73 -10.23
C GLN A 215 15.20 39.93 -8.79
N ARG A 216 14.21 39.15 -8.34
CA ARG A 216 13.67 39.24 -6.99
C ARG A 216 14.66 38.69 -5.94
N GLU A 217 15.40 37.65 -6.27
CA GLU A 217 16.45 37.07 -5.44
C GLU A 217 17.67 38.00 -5.37
N ALA A 218 18.07 38.63 -6.48
CA ALA A 218 19.10 39.67 -6.50
C ALA A 218 18.70 40.90 -5.66
N GLN A 219 17.43 41.35 -5.73
CA GLN A 219 16.90 42.40 -4.87
C GLN A 219 16.91 42.00 -3.38
N LEU A 220 16.55 40.75 -3.07
CA LEU A 220 16.58 40.22 -1.69
C LEU A 220 18.01 40.03 -1.18
N ALA A 221 18.96 39.63 -2.03
CA ALA A 221 20.38 39.50 -1.72
C ALA A 221 21.04 40.86 -1.51
N ALA A 222 20.78 41.84 -2.38
CA ALA A 222 21.23 43.22 -2.20
C ALA A 222 20.71 43.80 -0.86
N LYS A 223 19.43 43.58 -0.54
CA LYS A 223 18.81 44.01 0.72
C LYS A 223 19.28 43.22 1.96
N ARG A 224 19.88 42.04 1.79
CA ARG A 224 20.61 41.32 2.85
C ARG A 224 21.99 41.93 3.05
N ALA A 225 22.77 42.10 1.98
CA ALA A 225 24.10 42.71 2.03
C ALA A 225 24.07 44.16 2.56
N GLU A 226 23.04 44.95 2.23
CA GLU A 226 22.79 46.28 2.79
C GLU A 226 22.57 46.21 4.32
N ARG A 227 21.76 45.26 4.80
CA ARG A 227 21.51 45.04 6.23
C ARG A 227 22.74 44.51 6.96
N GLU A 228 23.51 43.64 6.33
CA GLU A 228 24.76 43.09 6.89
C GLU A 228 25.80 44.20 7.06
N LYS A 229 26.00 45.05 6.05
CA LYS A 229 26.84 46.26 6.16
C LYS A 229 26.34 47.20 7.26
N ALA A 230 25.04 47.50 7.30
CA ALA A 230 24.47 48.34 8.37
C ALA A 230 24.62 47.72 9.78
N VAL A 231 24.68 46.39 9.91
CA VAL A 231 24.98 45.70 11.17
C VAL A 231 26.48 45.74 11.49
N GLU A 232 27.36 45.57 10.50
CA GLU A 232 28.82 45.71 10.69
C GLU A 232 29.23 47.12 11.06
N ASP A 233 28.70 48.14 10.39
CA ASP A 233 29.03 49.54 10.66
C ASP A 233 28.47 49.97 12.02
N ARG A 234 27.29 49.46 12.41
CA ARG A 234 26.81 49.58 13.80
C ARG A 234 27.68 48.83 14.80
N ARG A 235 28.33 47.72 14.42
CA ARG A 235 29.25 46.98 15.28
C ARG A 235 30.56 47.75 15.47
N LYS A 236 31.15 48.28 14.39
CA LYS A 236 32.32 49.17 14.40
C LYS A 236 32.06 50.40 15.27
N ALA A 237 30.94 51.09 15.07
CA ALA A 237 30.57 52.24 15.90
C ALA A 237 30.37 51.89 17.39
N GLN A 238 29.94 50.65 17.72
CA GLN A 238 29.89 50.17 19.11
C GLN A 238 31.27 49.76 19.65
N GLU A 239 32.16 49.24 18.81
CA GLU A 239 33.55 48.89 19.14
C GLU A 239 34.36 50.18 19.39
N GLU A 240 34.29 51.16 18.49
CA GLU A 240 34.87 52.52 18.64
C GLU A 240 34.34 53.24 19.88
N LEU A 241 33.03 53.21 20.14
CA LEU A 241 32.45 53.85 21.33
C LEU A 241 32.82 53.11 22.64
N ARG A 242 33.11 51.81 22.58
CA ARG A 242 33.71 51.05 23.70
C ARG A 242 35.18 51.40 23.89
N GLU A 243 35.96 51.53 22.81
CA GLU A 243 37.35 51.96 22.90
C GLU A 243 37.50 53.39 23.40
N ALA A 244 36.67 54.31 22.93
CA ALA A 244 36.63 55.69 23.42
C ALA A 244 36.34 55.70 24.92
N LYS A 245 35.31 54.98 25.38
CA LYS A 245 35.01 54.83 26.82
C LYS A 245 36.09 54.09 27.60
N LYS A 246 36.83 53.16 26.98
CA LYS A 246 37.97 52.48 27.61
C LYS A 246 39.15 53.43 27.77
N LYS A 247 39.47 54.25 26.76
CA LYS A 247 40.48 55.32 26.83
C LYS A 247 40.08 56.38 27.85
N GLU A 248 38.84 56.85 27.83
CA GLU A 248 38.27 57.78 28.82
C GLU A 248 38.29 57.20 30.26
N ALA A 249 38.09 55.88 30.42
CA ALA A 249 38.21 55.18 31.70
C ALA A 249 39.68 54.93 32.12
N GLU A 250 40.59 54.75 31.16
CA GLU A 250 42.02 54.61 31.39
C GLU A 250 42.67 55.96 31.73
N GLU A 251 42.25 57.06 31.10
CA GLU A 251 42.57 58.44 31.48
C GLU A 251 42.00 58.79 32.85
N ARG A 252 40.72 58.48 33.13
CA ARG A 252 40.16 58.63 34.50
C ARG A 252 40.93 57.80 35.52
N ARG A 253 41.31 56.56 35.18
CA ARG A 253 42.10 55.69 36.04
C ARG A 253 43.53 56.21 36.21
N GLN A 254 44.13 56.79 35.19
CA GLN A 254 45.46 57.40 35.26
C GLN A 254 45.41 58.65 36.12
N ASN A 255 44.50 59.59 35.86
CA ASN A 255 44.26 60.76 36.72
C ASN A 255 43.95 60.35 38.18
N ALA A 256 43.22 59.25 38.40
CA ALA A 256 42.95 58.70 39.73
C ALA A 256 44.14 57.93 40.34
N LEU A 257 45.04 57.38 39.52
CA LEU A 257 46.31 56.78 39.96
C LEU A 257 47.34 57.86 40.26
N ASP A 258 47.38 58.96 39.52
CA ASP A 258 48.26 60.10 39.78
C ASP A 258 47.79 60.84 41.04
N ALA A 259 46.48 61.07 41.19
CA ALA A 259 45.91 61.56 42.45
C ALA A 259 46.08 60.57 43.62
N LYS A 260 46.09 59.25 43.36
CA LYS A 260 46.40 58.24 44.38
C LYS A 260 47.89 58.09 44.64
N ASN A 261 48.77 58.41 43.70
CA ASN A 261 50.22 58.44 43.88
C ASN A 261 50.61 59.66 44.71
N MET A 262 49.98 60.82 44.48
CA MET A 262 49.97 61.96 45.40
C MET A 262 49.38 61.61 46.79
N SER A 263 48.63 60.51 46.92
CA SER A 263 48.19 59.95 48.21
C SER A 263 48.91 58.65 48.60
N ALA A 264 49.98 58.26 47.89
CA ALA A 264 50.78 57.05 48.12
C ALA A 264 52.24 57.40 48.42
N GLU A 265 52.74 58.55 47.98
CA GLU A 265 53.75 59.29 48.76
C GLU A 265 53.26 59.56 50.20
N VAL A 266 51.94 59.51 50.43
CA VAL A 266 51.26 59.63 51.73
C VAL A 266 50.79 58.26 52.29
N SER A 267 51.08 57.12 51.64
CA SER A 267 50.68 55.79 52.16
C SER A 267 51.55 54.57 51.79
N GLU A 268 52.68 54.71 51.08
CA GLU A 268 53.71 53.64 51.00
C GLU A 268 54.48 53.45 52.32
N GLU A 269 54.23 54.29 53.33
CA GLU A 269 54.55 53.98 54.74
C GLU A 269 53.73 52.78 55.30
N ALA A 270 52.72 52.28 54.56
CA ALA A 270 51.66 51.42 55.09
C ALA A 270 51.42 50.07 54.35
N LYS A 271 52.51 49.33 54.05
CA LYS A 271 52.60 47.83 54.01
C LYS A 271 51.73 47.10 52.93
N GLU A 272 52.29 46.33 52.00
CA GLU A 272 53.15 45.13 52.11
C GLU A 272 52.41 43.85 52.58
N GLU A 273 52.79 42.70 51.98
CA GLU A 273 52.34 41.30 52.21
C GLU A 273 51.03 40.76 51.57
N ILE A 274 50.97 39.42 51.39
CA ILE A 274 50.19 38.72 50.33
C ILE A 274 49.58 37.36 50.79
N LYS A 275 48.44 36.99 50.15
CA LYS A 275 47.65 35.72 50.11
C LYS A 275 48.36 34.33 50.21
N ALA A 276 47.63 33.31 50.72
CA ALA A 276 47.56 31.87 50.32
C ALA A 276 46.27 31.22 50.98
N VAL A 277 45.80 29.94 50.95
CA VAL A 277 46.07 28.55 50.46
C VAL A 277 44.63 27.92 50.19
N ASP A 278 44.22 26.84 49.48
CA ASP A 278 44.66 25.45 49.10
C ASP A 278 44.62 24.39 50.25
N SER A 279 44.44 23.04 50.14
CA SER A 279 44.39 21.99 49.07
C SER A 279 43.82 20.63 49.68
N VAL A 280 43.75 19.36 49.17
CA VAL A 280 44.07 18.59 47.91
C VAL A 280 43.46 17.13 47.87
N THR A 281 43.20 16.55 46.67
CA THR A 281 43.16 15.07 46.35
C THR A 281 41.96 14.20 46.88
N ILE A 282 41.77 12.84 46.77
CA ILE A 282 42.65 11.64 46.60
C ILE A 282 42.22 10.55 45.53
N LYS A 283 42.17 9.23 45.84
CA LYS A 283 42.21 7.98 44.97
C LYS A 283 41.38 6.82 45.64
N LYS A 284 41.19 5.54 45.22
CA LYS A 284 41.64 4.53 44.18
C LYS A 284 40.46 3.47 43.98
N ASP A 285 40.44 2.20 43.52
CA ASP A 285 41.40 1.14 43.09
C ASP A 285 40.88 0.06 42.03
N THR A 286 41.05 -1.28 42.24
CA THR A 286 40.97 -2.42 41.25
C THR A 286 40.35 -3.74 41.89
N ILE A 287 40.29 -5.01 41.39
CA ILE A 287 41.00 -5.85 40.35
C ILE A 287 40.25 -7.22 40.01
N ALA A 288 40.66 -7.94 38.93
CA ALA A 288 40.51 -9.39 38.54
C ALA A 288 39.12 -10.05 38.16
N VAL A 289 38.87 -11.01 37.22
CA VAL A 289 39.60 -11.98 36.30
C VAL A 289 39.66 -13.47 36.79
N GLU A 290 39.37 -14.61 36.09
CA GLU A 290 38.79 -15.01 34.76
C GLU A 290 38.23 -16.52 34.73
N LYS A 291 37.10 -16.82 34.03
CA LYS A 291 36.88 -17.86 32.94
C LYS A 291 36.99 -19.42 33.07
N SER A 292 36.09 -20.14 32.35
CA SER A 292 36.18 -21.57 31.87
C SER A 292 35.14 -21.87 30.72
N ILE A 293 35.45 -22.23 29.44
CA ILE A 293 35.72 -23.56 28.78
C ILE A 293 34.68 -24.69 29.11
N ILE A 294 33.91 -25.32 28.18
CA ILE A 294 34.23 -26.55 27.35
C ILE A 294 33.14 -26.94 26.28
N LYS A 295 33.57 -27.16 25.01
CA LYS A 295 33.27 -28.17 23.92
C LYS A 295 31.87 -28.78 23.54
N THR A 296 31.70 -29.00 22.21
CA THR A 296 31.12 -30.18 21.44
C THR A 296 29.62 -30.58 21.58
N ASP A 297 28.91 -31.19 20.60
CA ASP A 297 29.23 -31.61 19.21
C ASP A 297 27.99 -31.71 18.26
N SER A 298 28.19 -32.13 16.99
CA SER A 298 27.22 -32.11 15.87
C SER A 298 26.36 -33.37 15.61
N ALA A 299 25.21 -33.21 14.91
CA ALA A 299 24.55 -34.28 14.10
C ALA A 299 23.67 -33.71 12.95
N LYS A 300 23.41 -34.53 11.90
CA LYS A 300 22.63 -34.24 10.67
C LYS A 300 21.79 -35.47 10.27
N VAL A 301 20.71 -35.29 9.47
CA VAL A 301 20.08 -36.17 8.42
C VAL A 301 18.54 -36.02 8.50
N GLU A 302 17.71 -35.73 7.49
CA GLU A 302 17.73 -35.71 5.99
C GLU A 302 17.11 -36.94 5.28
N GLY A 303 15.94 -36.75 4.65
CA GLY A 303 15.25 -37.74 3.80
C GLY A 303 13.72 -37.63 3.88
N LEU A 304 12.91 -38.08 2.90
CA LEU A 304 13.21 -38.56 1.54
C LEU A 304 11.93 -38.44 0.68
N ILE A 305 12.01 -37.92 -0.55
CA ILE A 305 10.86 -37.76 -1.47
C ILE A 305 10.88 -38.88 -2.53
N LYS A 306 9.70 -39.38 -2.93
CA LYS A 306 9.55 -40.30 -4.08
C LYS A 306 8.37 -39.93 -5.00
N LYS A 307 8.68 -39.97 -6.30
CA LYS A 307 7.88 -39.84 -7.52
C LYS A 307 8.73 -40.47 -8.65
N ASP A 308 8.24 -40.99 -9.77
CA ASP A 308 6.93 -40.97 -10.42
C ASP A 308 6.62 -42.35 -11.05
N SER A 309 5.52 -42.47 -11.81
CA SER A 309 5.20 -43.60 -12.69
C SER A 309 4.96 -43.14 -14.14
N THR A 310 5.15 -44.02 -15.14
CA THR A 310 4.56 -43.84 -16.49
C THR A 310 4.68 -45.09 -17.37
N THR A 311 3.57 -45.50 -18.00
CA THR A 311 3.57 -46.19 -19.30
C THR A 311 2.32 -45.76 -20.08
N ILE A 312 2.43 -45.57 -21.40
CA ILE A 312 1.49 -44.76 -22.20
C ILE A 312 0.64 -45.61 -23.16
N LYS A 313 -0.66 -45.26 -23.28
CA LYS A 313 -1.46 -45.48 -24.50
C LYS A 313 -2.19 -44.18 -24.85
N LYS A 314 -2.25 -43.84 -26.16
CA LYS A 314 -2.73 -42.53 -26.65
C LYS A 314 -4.24 -42.32 -26.38
N PRO A 315 -4.65 -41.26 -25.67
CA PRO A 315 -6.06 -40.93 -25.43
C PRO A 315 -6.61 -39.86 -26.40
N LYS A 316 -7.92 -39.60 -26.30
CA LYS A 316 -8.59 -38.42 -26.90
C LYS A 316 -8.11 -37.12 -26.26
N THR A 317 -8.47 -35.99 -26.87
CA THR A 317 -8.15 -34.62 -26.44
C THR A 317 -8.45 -34.37 -24.95
N ALA A 318 -7.43 -34.02 -24.16
CA ALA A 318 -7.54 -33.99 -22.70
C ALA A 318 -8.60 -32.99 -22.17
N ALA A 319 -8.78 -31.85 -22.86
CA ALA A 319 -9.81 -30.86 -22.53
C ALA A 319 -11.25 -31.42 -22.68
N GLU A 320 -11.46 -32.31 -23.63
CA GLU A 320 -12.76 -32.87 -24.00
C GLU A 320 -13.20 -33.94 -22.99
N LEU A 321 -12.30 -34.84 -22.61
CA LEU A 321 -12.50 -35.79 -21.51
C LEU A 321 -12.70 -35.07 -20.16
N ALA A 322 -11.96 -33.97 -19.92
CA ALA A 322 -12.16 -33.15 -18.73
C ALA A 322 -13.53 -32.43 -18.74
N ALA A 323 -14.01 -31.97 -19.89
CA ALA A 323 -15.34 -31.39 -20.04
C ALA A 323 -16.45 -32.41 -19.80
N GLU A 324 -16.32 -33.62 -20.34
CA GLU A 324 -17.30 -34.71 -20.13
C GLU A 324 -17.40 -35.10 -18.64
N VAL A 325 -16.26 -35.32 -17.97
CA VAL A 325 -16.23 -35.63 -16.53
C VAL A 325 -16.79 -34.49 -15.67
N ARG A 326 -16.57 -33.22 -16.06
CA ARG A 326 -17.20 -32.06 -15.40
C ARG A 326 -18.72 -32.07 -15.61
N ALA A 327 -19.20 -32.33 -16.82
CA ALA A 327 -20.63 -32.37 -17.13
C ALA A 327 -21.36 -33.53 -16.39
N GLN A 328 -20.73 -34.69 -16.26
CA GLN A 328 -21.25 -35.80 -15.46
C GLN A 328 -21.34 -35.43 -13.97
N LYS A 329 -20.27 -34.88 -13.38
CA LYS A 329 -20.26 -34.42 -11.98
C LYS A 329 -21.25 -33.30 -11.68
N LEU A 330 -21.55 -32.43 -12.65
CA LEU A 330 -22.58 -31.40 -12.50
C LEU A 330 -24.00 -32.00 -12.44
N LYS A 331 -24.30 -33.00 -13.29
CA LYS A 331 -25.58 -33.74 -13.24
C LYS A 331 -25.75 -34.51 -11.93
N GLU A 332 -24.70 -35.16 -11.46
CA GLU A 332 -24.65 -35.88 -10.18
C GLU A 332 -24.94 -34.93 -8.99
N ARG A 333 -24.29 -33.76 -8.95
CA ARG A 333 -24.56 -32.71 -7.95
C ARG A 333 -26.00 -32.20 -7.99
N GLN A 334 -26.55 -32.00 -9.19
CA GLN A 334 -27.95 -31.57 -9.36
C GLN A 334 -28.96 -32.64 -8.91
N ALA A 335 -28.66 -33.93 -9.08
CA ALA A 335 -29.49 -35.01 -8.57
C ALA A 335 -29.47 -35.04 -7.03
N ARG A 336 -28.27 -35.01 -6.42
CA ARG A 336 -28.10 -35.02 -4.96
C ARG A 336 -28.69 -33.79 -4.27
N ALA A 337 -28.68 -32.62 -4.92
CA ALA A 337 -29.35 -31.42 -4.41
C ALA A 337 -30.88 -31.62 -4.28
N LYS A 338 -31.52 -32.15 -5.33
CA LYS A 338 -32.97 -32.45 -5.32
C LYS A 338 -33.35 -33.50 -4.29
N GLU A 339 -32.54 -34.55 -4.15
CA GLU A 339 -32.74 -35.59 -3.13
C GLU A 339 -32.71 -35.01 -1.70
N LEU A 340 -31.81 -34.06 -1.43
CA LEU A 340 -31.74 -33.37 -0.15
C LEU A 340 -32.94 -32.42 0.07
N GLU A 341 -33.45 -31.78 -0.97
CA GLU A 341 -34.69 -30.98 -0.90
C GLU A 341 -35.91 -31.86 -0.62
N GLU A 342 -36.03 -33.02 -1.28
CA GLU A 342 -37.08 -34.01 -0.99
C GLU A 342 -36.96 -34.58 0.44
N ARG A 343 -35.75 -34.92 0.92
CA ARG A 343 -35.53 -35.37 2.31
C ARG A 343 -35.98 -34.30 3.30
N LYS A 344 -35.68 -33.02 3.04
CA LYS A 344 -36.14 -31.87 3.84
C LYS A 344 -37.67 -31.73 3.84
N GLN A 345 -38.33 -31.81 2.68
CA GLN A 345 -39.80 -31.74 2.61
C GLN A 345 -40.46 -32.89 3.38
N ARG A 346 -40.00 -34.13 3.20
CA ARG A 346 -40.52 -35.31 3.93
C ARG A 346 -40.37 -35.16 5.46
N ILE A 347 -39.27 -34.58 5.94
CA ILE A 347 -39.08 -34.28 7.38
C ILE A 347 -40.05 -33.21 7.87
N ILE A 348 -40.33 -32.17 7.07
CA ILE A 348 -41.32 -31.13 7.41
C ILE A 348 -42.73 -31.74 7.50
N ASP A 349 -43.13 -32.56 6.54
CA ASP A 349 -44.43 -33.24 6.53
C ASP A 349 -44.60 -34.21 7.71
N GLN A 350 -43.54 -34.98 8.03
CA GLN A 350 -43.51 -35.82 9.22
C GLN A 350 -43.68 -35.01 10.51
N ARG A 351 -42.98 -33.88 10.65
CA ARG A 351 -43.11 -32.97 11.80
C ARG A 351 -44.50 -32.35 11.88
N LEU A 352 -45.10 -31.94 10.75
CA LEU A 352 -46.46 -31.42 10.69
C LEU A 352 -47.51 -32.47 11.06
N LYS A 353 -47.34 -33.72 10.60
CA LYS A 353 -48.21 -34.84 10.99
C LYS A 353 -48.09 -35.14 12.49
N ALA A 354 -46.88 -35.31 13.01
CA ALA A 354 -46.65 -35.56 14.42
C ALA A 354 -47.17 -34.43 15.33
N ARG A 355 -47.21 -33.18 14.84
CA ARG A 355 -47.83 -32.07 15.56
C ARG A 355 -49.37 -32.20 15.60
N LYS A 356 -50.01 -32.52 14.48
CA LYS A 356 -51.46 -32.79 14.42
C LYS A 356 -51.87 -33.98 15.29
N ASP A 357 -51.10 -35.07 15.24
CA ASP A 357 -51.35 -36.26 16.05
C ASP A 357 -51.29 -35.93 17.55
N ARG A 358 -50.36 -35.06 17.98
CA ARG A 358 -50.28 -34.52 19.35
C ARG A 358 -51.45 -33.57 19.68
N GLU A 359 -51.80 -32.65 18.78
CA GLU A 359 -52.95 -31.74 18.94
C GLU A 359 -54.26 -32.55 19.13
N GLU A 360 -54.44 -33.64 18.38
CA GLU A 360 -55.57 -34.57 18.58
C GLU A 360 -55.52 -35.33 19.91
N GLN A 361 -54.35 -35.79 20.35
CA GLN A 361 -54.21 -36.47 21.65
C GLN A 361 -54.54 -35.53 22.81
N VAL A 362 -54.09 -34.27 22.76
CA VAL A 362 -54.45 -33.25 23.76
C VAL A 362 -55.97 -33.03 23.76
N ARG A 363 -56.60 -32.81 22.60
CA ARG A 363 -58.06 -32.60 22.51
C ARG A 363 -58.88 -33.81 23.00
N LYS A 364 -58.38 -35.04 22.82
CA LYS A 364 -58.99 -36.26 23.36
C LYS A 364 -58.83 -36.34 24.88
N ASN A 365 -57.67 -35.96 25.41
CA ASN A 365 -57.44 -35.91 26.86
C ASN A 365 -58.30 -34.83 27.54
N ASP A 366 -58.42 -33.65 26.93
CA ASP A 366 -59.25 -32.54 27.45
C ASP A 366 -60.74 -32.89 27.47
N SER A 367 -61.25 -33.58 26.44
CA SER A 367 -62.66 -34.03 26.41
C SER A 367 -62.94 -35.08 27.49
N ILE A 368 -61.99 -35.99 27.74
CA ILE A 368 -62.08 -36.99 28.82
C ILE A 368 -61.94 -36.34 30.21
N ALA A 369 -61.16 -35.25 30.34
CA ALA A 369 -61.00 -34.51 31.59
C ALA A 369 -62.25 -33.68 31.96
N ASN A 370 -62.97 -33.16 30.97
CA ASN A 370 -64.23 -32.44 31.18
C ASN A 370 -65.38 -33.43 31.47
N ALA A 371 -65.48 -34.54 30.73
CA ALA A 371 -66.48 -35.60 30.96
C ALA A 371 -66.28 -36.43 32.26
N LYS A 372 -65.49 -35.92 33.20
CA LYS A 372 -65.29 -36.43 34.57
C LYS A 372 -65.55 -35.36 35.66
N LYS A 373 -66.06 -34.18 35.28
CA LYS A 373 -66.40 -33.07 36.18
C LYS A 373 -67.90 -32.81 36.28
N ASP A 374 -68.66 -33.29 35.29
CA ASP A 374 -70.11 -33.45 35.30
C ASP A 374 -70.49 -34.85 35.82
#